data_AF-A0AAQ3NRP5-F1
#
_entry.id   AF-A0AAQ3NRP5-F1
#
_cell.length_a   1.000
_cell.length_b   1.000
_cell.length_c   1.000
_cell.angle_alpha   90.00
_cell.angle_beta   90.00
_cell.angle_gamma   90.00
#
_symmetry.space_group_name_H-M   'P 1'
#
loop_
_entity.id
_entity.type
_entity.pdbx_description
1 polymer ?
#
loop_
_entity_poly.entity_id
_entity_poly.type
_entity_poly.pdbx_seq_one_letter_code
_entity_poly.pdbx_strand_id
1 'polypeptide(L)'
;MKAWSKAFYVHPGNHSWFIWFRRGISLKFPKWLIKWFSKFGPLPSIFPSQVAEVSSYFREKTSFESGYRLISFVATQSITWIVAWEYIIESAYENVDIKSLSRRFKLKWWNKFNSSLISKKKHLSMASQL
;
A
#
# COMPACT_ATOMS: atom_id res chain seq x y z
N MET A 1 17.10 -4.68 0.84
CA MET A 1 16.11 -5.05 -0.20
C MET A 1 16.02 -6.55 -0.47
N LYS A 2 17.15 -7.30 -0.55
CA LYS A 2 17.17 -8.71 -1.00
C LYS A 2 16.22 -9.65 -0.24
N ALA A 3 16.09 -9.54 1.07
CA ALA A 3 15.24 -10.42 1.89
C ALA A 3 13.75 -10.27 1.55
N TRP A 4 13.21 -9.05 1.56
CA TRP A 4 11.80 -8.79 1.25
C TRP A 4 11.45 -9.06 -0.20
N SER A 5 12.33 -8.75 -1.16
CA SER A 5 12.13 -9.19 -2.54
C SER A 5 12.12 -10.72 -2.65
N LYS A 6 13.00 -11.43 -1.94
CA LYS A 6 12.95 -12.90 -1.94
C LYS A 6 11.66 -13.44 -1.34
N ALA A 7 11.22 -12.87 -0.21
CA ALA A 7 10.01 -13.29 0.50
C ALA A 7 8.72 -13.06 -0.30
N PHE A 8 8.60 -11.91 -0.98
CA PHE A 8 7.36 -11.54 -1.66
C PHE A 8 7.38 -11.79 -3.18
N TYR A 9 8.56 -11.92 -3.80
CA TYR A 9 8.71 -11.95 -5.28
C TYR A 9 9.28 -13.26 -5.85
N VAL A 10 10.26 -13.89 -5.18
CA VAL A 10 11.01 -15.00 -5.81
C VAL A 10 10.30 -16.34 -5.67
N HIS A 11 9.66 -16.64 -4.53
CA HIS A 11 8.93 -17.91 -4.31
C HIS A 11 7.46 -17.67 -3.91
N PRO A 12 6.61 -17.19 -4.84
CA PRO A 12 5.30 -16.69 -4.46
C PRO A 12 4.20 -17.75 -4.33
N GLY A 13 4.45 -19.02 -4.67
CA GLY A 13 3.46 -20.10 -4.58
C GLY A 13 2.02 -19.66 -4.94
N ASN A 14 1.05 -20.06 -4.10
CA ASN A 14 -0.32 -19.55 -4.09
C ASN A 14 -0.55 -18.54 -2.95
N HIS A 15 0.50 -17.82 -2.55
CA HIS A 15 0.47 -17.05 -1.31
C HIS A 15 -0.11 -15.65 -1.52
N SER A 16 -0.87 -15.22 -0.53
CA SER A 16 -1.28 -13.82 -0.33
C SER A 16 -0.73 -13.35 1.01
N TRP A 17 -0.26 -12.12 1.07
CA TRP A 17 0.29 -11.51 2.27
C TRP A 17 -0.66 -10.47 2.83
N PHE A 18 -0.92 -10.58 4.11
CA PHE A 18 -1.71 -9.63 4.90
C PHE A 18 -0.76 -8.63 5.57
N ILE A 19 -0.87 -7.35 5.24
CA ILE A 19 0.12 -6.34 5.63
C ILE A 19 -0.58 -5.18 6.35
N TRP A 20 0.01 -4.78 7.47
CA TRP A 20 -0.45 -3.68 8.30
C TRP A 20 0.70 -3.11 9.14
N PHE A 21 0.52 -1.88 9.62
CA PHE A 21 1.39 -1.28 10.62
C PHE A 21 0.74 -1.32 12.00
N ARG A 22 1.55 -1.63 13.02
CA ARG A 22 1.13 -1.48 14.41
C ARG A 22 0.80 -0.01 14.70
N ARG A 23 -0.19 0.23 15.56
CA ARG A 23 -0.54 1.58 16.02
C ARG A 23 0.60 2.23 16.80
N GLY A 24 0.75 3.55 16.65
CA GLY A 24 1.70 4.35 17.43
C GLY A 24 3.17 4.18 17.05
N ILE A 25 3.46 3.64 15.85
CA ILE A 25 4.83 3.58 15.36
C ILE A 25 5.33 4.97 14.94
N SER A 26 6.66 5.15 14.99
CA SER A 26 7.31 6.32 14.40
C SER A 26 7.04 6.39 12.90
N LEU A 27 6.80 7.61 12.40
CA LEU A 27 6.65 7.89 10.98
C LEU A 27 7.98 8.22 10.28
N LYS A 28 9.10 8.11 11.00
CA LYS A 28 10.46 8.20 10.45
C LYS A 28 10.84 6.86 9.84
N PHE A 29 10.39 6.63 8.61
CA PHE A 29 10.64 5.37 7.91
C PHE A 29 12.04 5.33 7.28
N PRO A 30 12.75 4.19 7.34
CA PRO A 30 14.01 4.04 6.63
C PRO A 30 13.77 4.01 5.12
N LYS A 31 14.73 4.55 4.34
CA LYS A 31 14.63 4.65 2.86
C LYS A 31 14.31 3.32 2.17
N TRP A 32 14.80 2.20 2.70
CA TRP A 32 14.51 0.87 2.14
C TRP A 32 13.03 0.50 2.26
N LEU A 33 12.36 0.92 3.34
CA LEU A 33 10.94 0.64 3.55
C LEU A 33 10.08 1.51 2.64
N ILE A 34 10.46 2.77 2.42
CA ILE A 34 9.82 3.65 1.44
C ILE A 34 9.90 3.04 0.04
N LYS A 35 11.08 2.58 -0.38
CA LYS A 35 11.29 1.93 -1.68
C LYS A 35 10.54 0.61 -1.82
N TRP A 36 10.36 -0.12 -0.72
CA TRP A 36 9.52 -1.33 -0.73
C TRP A 36 8.04 -0.94 -0.82
N PHE A 37 7.59 0.01 -0.01
CA PHE A 37 6.20 0.46 0.02
C PHE A 37 5.74 1.04 -1.31
N SER A 38 6.61 1.72 -2.07
CA SER A 38 6.26 2.20 -3.41
C SER A 38 5.93 1.08 -4.41
N LYS A 39 6.32 -0.17 -4.12
CA LYS A 39 6.05 -1.34 -4.97
C LYS A 39 4.93 -2.23 -4.42
N PHE A 40 4.83 -2.38 -3.10
CA PHE A 40 3.94 -3.35 -2.45
C PHE A 40 2.90 -2.71 -1.50
N GLY A 41 2.94 -1.40 -1.30
CA GLY A 41 1.95 -0.66 -0.54
C GLY A 41 0.59 -0.64 -1.24
N PRO A 42 -0.49 -0.28 -0.53
CA PRO A 42 -1.81 -0.17 -1.14
C PRO A 42 -1.85 1.03 -2.08
N LEU A 43 -2.67 0.96 -3.12
CA LEU A 43 -2.96 2.09 -4.00
C LEU A 43 -4.24 2.78 -3.55
N PRO A 44 -4.36 4.11 -3.69
CA PRO A 44 -5.60 4.81 -3.38
C PRO A 44 -6.82 4.26 -4.13
N SER A 45 -6.63 3.67 -5.31
CA SER A 45 -7.69 3.07 -6.12
C SER A 45 -8.37 1.86 -5.48
N ILE A 46 -7.74 1.21 -4.50
CA ILE A 46 -8.35 0.08 -3.77
C ILE A 46 -9.07 0.53 -2.49
N PHE A 47 -9.02 1.81 -2.13
CA PHE A 47 -9.65 2.30 -0.92
C PHE A 47 -11.17 2.40 -1.10
N PRO A 48 -11.98 1.91 -0.14
CA PRO A 48 -13.39 2.26 -0.07
C PRO A 48 -13.58 3.78 0.02
N SER A 49 -14.73 4.27 -0.42
CA SER A 49 -15.06 5.70 -0.48
C SER A 49 -14.73 6.46 0.82
N GLN A 50 -15.12 5.91 1.97
CA GLN A 50 -14.85 6.51 3.28
C GLN A 50 -13.34 6.66 3.56
N VAL A 51 -12.53 5.68 3.17
CA VAL A 51 -11.07 5.70 3.37
C VAL A 51 -10.41 6.67 2.40
N ALA A 52 -10.90 6.71 1.16
CA ALA A 52 -10.43 7.63 0.13
C ALA A 52 -10.68 9.10 0.54
N GLU A 53 -11.84 9.42 1.12
CA GLU A 53 -12.16 10.76 1.61
C GLU A 53 -11.17 11.21 2.70
N VAL A 54 -10.90 10.36 3.68
CA VAL A 54 -9.96 10.68 4.76
C VAL A 54 -8.53 10.73 4.25
N SER A 55 -8.16 9.91 3.26
CA SER A 55 -6.86 9.98 2.58
C SER A 55 -6.67 11.32 1.88
N SER A 56 -7.71 11.84 1.20
CA SER A 56 -7.67 13.14 0.53
C SER A 56 -7.52 14.27 1.54
N TYR A 57 -8.31 14.23 2.63
CA TYR A 57 -8.18 15.18 3.74
C TYR A 57 -6.78 15.17 4.36
N PHE A 58 -6.21 13.98 4.63
CA PHE A 58 -4.85 13.85 5.13
C PHE A 58 -3.82 14.47 4.17
N ARG A 59 -4.03 14.25 2.87
CA ARG A 59 -3.13 14.77 1.83
C ARG A 59 -3.11 16.30 1.78
N GLU A 60 -4.24 16.93 2.05
CA GLU A 60 -4.39 18.40 2.07
C GLU A 60 -3.88 19.04 3.36
N LYS A 61 -4.03 18.34 4.49
CA LYS A 61 -3.72 18.89 5.82
C LYS A 61 -2.33 18.58 6.34
N THR A 62 -1.52 17.81 5.60
CA THR A 62 -0.17 17.44 6.03
C THR A 62 0.91 17.94 5.09
N SER A 63 2.05 18.31 5.67
CA SER A 63 3.24 18.76 4.96
C SER A 63 4.21 17.62 4.61
N PHE A 64 3.78 16.36 4.74
CA PHE A 64 4.64 15.23 4.36
C PHE A 64 5.07 15.33 2.90
N GLU A 65 6.37 15.10 2.66
CA GLU A 65 6.93 14.91 1.33
C GLU A 65 6.11 13.86 0.54
N SER A 66 5.97 14.07 -0.77
CA SER A 66 5.11 13.24 -1.63
C SER A 66 5.41 11.75 -1.51
N GLY A 67 6.70 11.36 -1.41
CA GLY A 67 7.14 9.98 -1.26
C GLY A 67 6.81 9.32 0.08
N TYR A 68 6.55 10.11 1.14
CA TYR A 68 6.26 9.62 2.49
C TYR A 68 4.79 9.70 2.85
N ARG A 69 4.02 10.51 2.13
CA ARG A 69 2.65 10.85 2.48
C ARG A 69 1.73 9.63 2.59
N LEU A 70 1.76 8.73 1.60
CA LEU A 70 0.88 7.56 1.59
C LEU A 70 1.24 6.54 2.67
N ILE A 71 2.54 6.27 2.89
CA ILE A 71 2.96 5.36 3.96
C ILE A 71 2.63 5.92 5.35
N SER A 72 2.79 7.24 5.54
CA SER A 72 2.39 7.91 6.78
C SER A 72 0.87 7.82 7.01
N PHE A 73 0.06 8.04 5.98
CA PHE A 73 -1.38 7.84 6.06
C PHE A 73 -1.74 6.41 6.48
N VAL A 74 -1.18 5.43 5.75
CA VAL A 74 -1.44 4.00 5.98
C VAL A 74 -1.00 3.56 7.37
N ALA A 75 0.14 4.05 7.85
CA ALA A 75 0.63 3.77 9.20
C ALA A 75 -0.25 4.40 10.30
N THR A 76 -0.58 5.70 10.18
CA THR A 76 -1.37 6.42 11.18
C THR A 76 -2.79 5.86 11.33
N GLN A 77 -3.39 5.43 10.22
CA GLN A 77 -4.72 4.83 10.22
C GLN A 77 -4.70 3.31 10.46
N SER A 78 -3.51 2.70 10.55
CA SER A 78 -3.33 1.25 10.60
C SER A 78 -4.07 0.53 9.48
N ILE A 79 -4.06 1.13 8.27
CA ILE A 79 -4.70 0.55 7.09
C ILE A 79 -4.07 -0.81 6.83
N THR A 80 -4.95 -1.76 6.53
CA THR A 80 -4.59 -3.14 6.26
C THR A 80 -4.95 -3.47 4.83
N TRP A 81 -4.01 -4.10 4.11
CA TRP A 81 -4.22 -4.50 2.73
C TRP A 81 -3.63 -5.88 2.48
N ILE A 82 -4.07 -6.48 1.38
CA ILE A 82 -3.58 -7.77 0.92
C ILE A 82 -2.78 -7.56 -0.35
N VAL A 83 -1.57 -8.13 -0.36
CA VAL A 83 -0.74 -8.28 -1.55
C VAL A 83 -0.84 -9.71 -2.01
N ALA A 84 -1.14 -9.94 -3.28
CA ALA A 84 -1.21 -11.27 -3.88
C ALA A 84 -0.54 -11.26 -5.26
N TRP A 85 -0.38 -12.44 -5.83
CA TRP A 85 0.02 -12.61 -7.21
C TRP A 85 -1.19 -12.86 -8.11
N GLU A 86 -1.14 -12.34 -9.32
CA GLU A 86 -2.01 -12.78 -10.39
C GLU A 86 -1.21 -13.02 -11.67
N TYR A 87 -1.67 -14.02 -12.41
CA TYR A 87 -1.23 -14.29 -13.77
C TYR A 87 -2.18 -13.64 -14.74
N ILE A 88 -1.62 -13.03 -15.76
CA ILE A 88 -2.36 -12.31 -16.77
C ILE A 88 -1.83 -12.71 -18.13
N ILE A 89 -2.75 -12.76 -19.08
CA ILE A 89 -2.42 -12.99 -20.48
C ILE A 89 -2.53 -11.62 -21.14
N GLU A 90 -1.41 -11.09 -21.62
CA GLU A 90 -1.33 -9.79 -22.27
C GLU A 90 -0.74 -9.95 -23.67
N SER A 91 -1.20 -9.15 -24.62
CA SER A 91 -0.59 -9.12 -25.97
C SER A 91 0.85 -8.67 -25.85
N ALA A 92 1.77 -9.46 -26.42
CA ALA A 92 3.20 -9.17 -26.36
C ALA A 92 3.58 -7.94 -27.20
N TYR A 93 2.79 -7.64 -28.24
CA TYR A 93 3.00 -6.53 -29.17
C TYR A 93 1.65 -5.93 -29.59
N GLU A 94 1.63 -4.63 -29.88
CA GLU A 94 0.47 -3.99 -30.51
C GLU A 94 0.22 -4.61 -31.90
N ASN A 95 -1.03 -4.98 -32.18
CA ASN A 95 -1.48 -5.52 -33.47
C ASN A 95 -0.91 -6.88 -33.90
N VAL A 96 -0.37 -7.68 -32.97
CA VAL A 96 0.07 -9.06 -33.24
C VAL A 96 -0.63 -10.02 -32.26
N ASP A 97 -1.20 -11.13 -32.75
CA ASP A 97 -1.83 -12.17 -31.92
C ASP A 97 -0.80 -13.12 -31.27
N ILE A 98 0.19 -12.52 -30.60
CA ILE A 98 1.12 -13.24 -29.73
C ILE A 98 0.77 -12.87 -28.30
N LYS A 99 0.41 -13.88 -27.51
CA LYS A 99 0.05 -13.72 -26.10
C LYS A 99 1.24 -14.06 -25.21
N SER A 100 1.49 -13.21 -24.22
CA SER A 100 2.47 -13.42 -23.17
C SER A 100 1.76 -13.75 -21.85
N LEU A 101 2.27 -14.75 -21.14
CA LEU A 101 1.87 -15.01 -19.76
C LEU A 101 2.76 -14.19 -18.83
N SER A 102 2.19 -13.11 -18.30
CA SER A 102 2.87 -12.20 -17.38
C SER A 102 2.38 -12.43 -15.96
N ARG A 103 3.24 -12.07 -15.00
CA ARG A 103 2.93 -12.16 -13.57
C ARG A 103 3.01 -10.78 -12.94
N ARG A 104 1.94 -10.33 -12.29
CA ARG A 104 1.89 -9.01 -11.63
C ARG A 104 1.37 -9.09 -10.19
N PHE A 105 1.67 -8.03 -9.43
CA PHE A 105 1.08 -7.85 -8.11
C PHE A 105 -0.39 -7.48 -8.22
N LYS A 106 -1.21 -8.19 -7.46
CA LYS A 106 -2.60 -7.85 -7.22
C LYS A 106 -2.73 -7.26 -5.82
N LEU A 107 -3.17 -6.02 -5.75
CA LEU A 107 -3.49 -5.36 -4.48
C LEU A 107 -4.98 -5.52 -4.21
N LYS A 108 -5.34 -5.95 -3.00
CA LYS A 108 -6.73 -6.08 -2.57
C LYS A 108 -6.95 -5.33 -1.26
N TRP A 109 -8.10 -4.68 -1.16
CA TRP A 109 -8.60 -4.17 0.10
C TRP A 109 -8.94 -5.32 1.05
N TRP A 110 -8.74 -5.11 2.36
CA TRP A 110 -9.23 -6.04 3.36
C TRP A 110 -10.68 -5.72 3.73
N ASN A 111 -11.64 -6.50 3.21
CA ASN A 111 -13.06 -6.22 3.39
C ASN A 111 -13.55 -6.27 4.85
N LYS A 112 -12.82 -6.94 5.76
CA LYS A 112 -13.13 -6.93 7.20
C LYS A 112 -12.45 -5.78 7.95
N PHE A 113 -11.82 -4.85 7.24
CA PHE A 113 -11.25 -3.66 7.86
C PHE A 113 -12.37 -2.82 8.46
N ASN A 114 -12.26 -2.50 9.75
CA ASN A 114 -13.25 -1.67 10.42
C ASN A 114 -12.99 -0.19 10.09
N SER A 115 -13.72 0.32 9.09
CA SER A 115 -13.60 1.71 8.60
C SER A 115 -13.91 2.77 9.66
N SER A 116 -14.68 2.44 10.71
CA SER A 116 -14.93 3.37 11.83
C SER A 116 -13.65 3.76 12.59
N LEU A 117 -12.58 2.96 12.46
CA LEU A 117 -11.30 3.25 13.07
C LEU A 117 -10.54 4.37 12.37
N ILE A 118 -10.92 4.71 11.14
CA ILE A 118 -10.30 5.79 10.38
C ILE A 118 -10.90 7.11 10.83
N SER A 119 -10.04 8.09 11.12
CA SER A 119 -10.49 9.38 11.62
C SER A 119 -9.60 10.51 11.13
N LYS A 120 -10.26 11.58 10.67
CA LYS A 120 -9.62 12.87 10.38
C LYS A 120 -8.90 13.46 11.60
N LYS A 121 -9.30 13.09 12.84
CA LYS A 121 -8.71 13.60 14.09
C LYS A 121 -7.37 12.95 14.45
N LYS A 122 -7.05 11.75 13.93
CA LYS A 122 -5.81 11.02 14.24
C LYS A 122 -4.53 11.67 13.72
N HIS A 123 -4.64 12.79 13.00
CA HIS A 123 -3.50 13.52 12.45
C HIS A 123 -2.92 14.56 13.42
N LEU A 124 -3.72 15.02 14.39
CA LEU A 124 -3.41 16.18 15.24
C LEU A 124 -2.45 15.88 16.41
N SER A 125 -2.15 14.61 16.72
CA SER A 125 -1.25 14.25 17.84
C SER A 125 0.17 13.87 17.41
N MET A 126 0.54 14.01 16.13
CA MET A 126 1.79 13.45 15.60
C MET A 126 2.64 14.44 14.78
N ALA A 127 2.21 15.70 14.64
CA ALA A 127 2.97 16.76 13.98
C ALA A 127 4.20 17.24 14.79
N SER A 128 4.34 16.80 16.05
CA SER A 128 5.48 17.10 16.92
C SER A 128 6.66 16.12 16.78
N GLN A 129 6.60 15.17 15.85
CA GLN A 129 7.59 14.08 15.72
C GLN A 129 8.33 14.02 14.37
N LEU A 130 8.20 15.04 13.52
CA LEU A 130 9.10 15.21 12.37
C LEU A 130 10.39 15.89 12.83
#